data_AF-A0A4Q8R1Z6-F1
#
_entry.id   AF-A0A4Q8R1Z6-F1
#
_cell.length_a   1.000
_cell.length_b   1.000
_cell.length_c   1.000
_cell.angle_alpha   90.00
_cell.angle_beta   90.00
_cell.angle_gamma   90.00
#
_symmetry.space_group_name_H-M   'P 1'
#
loop_
_entity.id
_entity.type
_entity.pdbx_description
1 polymer ?
#
loop_
_entity_poly.entity_id
_entity_poly.type
_entity_poly.pdbx_seq_one_letter_code
_entity_poly.pdbx_strand_id
1 'polypeptide(L)'
;MASTTFTVRVDFAAKKRLEKLAKSTGRSCSFLAAEAINEYLDVNEWQIAGVKRAIASLDRGEGISHDEVKDWVTSWGSGKEKPFPKRT
;
A
#
# COMPACT_ATOMS: atom_id res chain seq x y z
N MET A 1 14.96 -15.93 -10.83
CA MET A 1 14.90 -15.95 -9.34
C MET A 1 14.62 -17.36 -8.89
N ALA A 2 15.18 -17.80 -7.76
CA ALA A 2 14.85 -19.10 -7.18
C ALA A 2 13.43 -19.07 -6.61
N SER A 3 12.63 -20.11 -6.86
CA SER A 3 11.33 -20.29 -6.23
C SER A 3 11.46 -21.21 -5.02
N THR A 4 10.61 -20.98 -4.02
CA THR A 4 10.43 -21.88 -2.88
C THR A 4 8.97 -22.28 -2.77
N THR A 5 8.70 -23.42 -2.14
CA THR A 5 7.34 -23.94 -1.95
C THR A 5 6.93 -23.80 -0.49
N PHE A 6 5.70 -23.34 -0.28
CA PHE A 6 5.06 -23.32 1.02
C PHE A 6 3.61 -23.78 0.89
N THR A 7 3.05 -24.33 1.96
CA THR A 7 1.69 -24.86 1.98
C THR A 7 0.78 -23.92 2.76
N VAL A 8 -0.34 -23.53 2.15
CA VAL A 8 -1.34 -22.66 2.77
C VAL A 8 -2.65 -23.41 2.92
N ARG A 9 -3.28 -23.29 4.09
CA ARG A 9 -4.65 -23.75 4.29
C ARG A 9 -5.62 -22.68 3.80
N VAL A 10 -6.54 -23.09 2.94
CA VAL A 10 -7.66 -22.27 2.46
C VAL A 10 -8.95 -23.04 2.66
N ASP A 11 -10.06 -22.33 2.82
CA ASP A 11 -11.36 -22.99 2.87
C ASP A 11 -11.73 -23.61 1.51
N PHE A 12 -12.69 -24.53 1.54
CA PHE A 12 -13.13 -25.26 0.35
C PHE A 12 -13.69 -24.34 -0.74
N ALA A 13 -14.39 -23.28 -0.36
CA ALA A 13 -15.00 -22.35 -1.31
C ALA A 13 -13.93 -21.53 -2.04
N ALA A 14 -12.91 -21.06 -1.33
CA ALA A 14 -11.75 -20.36 -1.89
C ALA A 14 -11.00 -21.26 -2.89
N LYS A 15 -10.73 -22.53 -2.52
CA LYS A 15 -10.10 -23.50 -3.42
C LYS A 15 -10.91 -23.67 -4.71
N LYS A 16 -12.22 -23.83 -4.61
CA LYS A 16 -13.11 -23.99 -5.78
C LYS A 16 -13.15 -22.75 -6.67
N ARG A 17 -13.16 -21.55 -6.08
CA ARG A 17 -13.07 -20.29 -6.83
C ARG A 17 -11.76 -20.17 -7.59
N LEU A 18 -10.65 -20.53 -6.95
CA LEU A 18 -9.32 -20.50 -7.56
C LEU A 18 -9.19 -21.52 -8.71
N GLU A 19 -9.70 -22.74 -8.54
CA GLU A 19 -9.76 -23.77 -9.59
C GLU A 19 -10.54 -23.29 -10.83
N LYS A 20 -11.69 -22.61 -10.62
CA LYS A 20 -12.49 -22.05 -11.70
C LYS A 20 -11.74 -20.93 -12.44
N LEU A 21 -11.08 -20.04 -11.70
CA LEU A 21 -10.30 -18.94 -12.27
C LEU A 21 -9.09 -19.46 -13.07
N ALA A 22 -8.38 -20.47 -12.55
CA ALA A 22 -7.30 -21.16 -13.24
C ALA A 22 -7.77 -21.70 -14.61
N LYS A 23 -8.91 -22.39 -14.63
CA LYS A 23 -9.48 -22.93 -15.87
C LYS A 23 -9.86 -21.83 -16.87
N SER A 24 -10.45 -20.72 -16.43
CA SER A 24 -10.87 -19.65 -17.33
C SER A 24 -9.71 -18.80 -17.87
N THR A 25 -8.60 -18.72 -17.12
CA THR A 25 -7.43 -17.90 -17.50
C THR A 25 -6.32 -18.71 -18.18
N GLY A 26 -6.42 -20.05 -18.19
CA GLY A 26 -5.36 -20.93 -18.70
C GLY A 26 -4.10 -20.93 -17.82
N ARG A 27 -4.22 -20.54 -16.55
CA ARG A 27 -3.12 -20.50 -15.57
C ARG A 27 -3.26 -21.63 -14.56
N SER A 28 -2.16 -22.01 -13.91
CA SER A 28 -2.20 -22.98 -12.81
C SER A 28 -2.68 -22.33 -11.52
N CYS A 29 -3.30 -23.10 -10.62
CA CYS A 29 -3.67 -22.60 -9.30
C CYS A 29 -2.47 -22.07 -8.52
N SER A 30 -1.30 -22.72 -8.65
CA SER A 30 -0.07 -22.28 -8.00
C SER A 30 0.42 -20.93 -8.54
N PHE A 31 0.28 -20.69 -9.85
CA PHE A 31 0.62 -19.40 -10.44
C PHE A 31 -0.27 -18.29 -9.89
N LEU A 32 -1.59 -18.49 -9.92
CA LEU A 32 -2.56 -17.50 -9.43
C LEU A 32 -2.43 -17.26 -7.92
N ALA A 33 -2.13 -18.30 -7.15
CA ALA A 33 -1.88 -18.16 -5.71
C ALA A 33 -0.62 -17.32 -5.45
N ALA A 34 0.48 -17.61 -6.16
CA ALA A 34 1.72 -16.83 -6.02
C ALA A 34 1.53 -15.38 -6.44
N GLU A 35 0.80 -15.12 -7.52
CA GLU A 35 0.43 -13.78 -7.98
C GLU A 35 -0.36 -13.02 -6.92
N ALA A 36 -1.44 -13.61 -6.40
CA ALA A 36 -2.26 -12.99 -5.36
C ALA A 36 -1.48 -12.72 -4.06
N ILE A 37 -0.54 -13.61 -3.69
CA ILE A 37 0.34 -13.42 -2.52
C ILE A 37 1.29 -12.24 -2.76
N ASN A 38 1.91 -12.14 -3.93
CA ASN A 38 2.81 -11.03 -4.25
C ASN A 38 2.06 -9.70 -4.27
N GLU A 39 0.89 -9.63 -4.91
CA GLU A 39 0.05 -8.43 -4.90
C GLU A 39 -0.34 -8.01 -3.47
N TYR A 40 -0.70 -8.98 -2.63
CA TYR A 40 -0.99 -8.71 -1.22
C TYR A 40 0.25 -8.15 -0.49
N LEU A 41 1.42 -8.75 -0.69
CA LEU A 41 2.67 -8.27 -0.09
C LEU A 41 2.99 -6.85 -0.55
N ASP A 42 2.97 -6.56 -1.85
CA ASP A 42 3.29 -5.25 -2.42
C ASP A 42 2.43 -4.14 -1.80
N VAL A 43 1.11 -4.37 -1.70
CA VAL A 43 0.18 -3.40 -1.10
C VAL A 43 0.50 -3.14 0.37
N ASN A 44 0.72 -4.20 1.14
CA ASN A 44 0.92 -4.08 2.58
C ASN A 44 2.32 -3.54 2.93
N GLU A 45 3.36 -4.00 2.23
CA GLU A 45 4.73 -3.58 2.48
C GLU A 45 4.94 -2.09 2.16
N TRP A 46 4.38 -1.60 1.05
CA TRP A 46 4.43 -0.19 0.72
C TRP A 46 3.78 0.67 1.81
N GLN A 47 2.59 0.28 2.28
CA GLN A 47 1.86 1.01 3.31
C GLN A 47 2.62 1.01 4.64
N ILE A 48 3.07 -0.17 5.09
CA ILE A 48 3.83 -0.31 6.33
C ILE A 48 5.11 0.50 6.29
N ALA A 49 5.85 0.43 5.17
CA ALA A 49 7.08 1.19 5.00
C ALA A 49 6.80 2.70 4.99
N GLY A 50 5.71 3.14 4.35
CA GLY A 50 5.26 4.53 4.35
C GLY A 50 4.96 5.06 5.75
N VAL A 51 4.18 4.31 6.53
CA VAL A 51 3.83 4.66 7.92
C VAL A 51 5.08 4.73 8.80
N LYS A 52 5.96 3.72 8.73
CA LYS A 52 7.21 3.71 9.50
C LYS A 52 8.10 4.91 9.16
N ARG A 53 8.23 5.25 7.87
CA ARG A 53 8.99 6.44 7.43
C ARG A 53 8.37 7.73 7.95
N ALA A 54 7.05 7.86 7.92
CA ALA A 54 6.35 9.04 8.43
C ALA A 54 6.56 9.22 9.93
N ILE A 55 6.39 8.16 10.73
CA ILE A 55 6.64 8.18 12.17
C ILE A 55 8.08 8.59 12.45
N ALA A 56 9.06 7.95 11.81
CA ALA A 56 10.47 8.29 12.01
C ALA A 56 10.81 9.74 11.62
N SER A 57 10.12 10.33 10.64
CA SER A 57 10.26 11.74 10.25
C SER A 57 9.73 12.66 11.35
N LEU A 58 8.58 12.32 11.95
CA LEU A 58 8.03 13.06 13.09
C LEU A 58 8.91 12.96 14.34
N ASP A 59 9.48 11.79 14.62
CA ASP A 59 10.41 11.60 15.75
C ASP A 59 11.68 12.44 15.61
N ARG A 60 12.09 12.77 14.38
CA ARG A 60 13.21 13.69 14.08
C ARG A 60 12.82 15.17 14.09
N GLY A 61 11.55 15.49 14.34
CA GLY A 61 11.05 16.87 14.31
C GLY A 61 10.77 17.42 12.91
N GLU A 62 10.82 16.60 11.86
CA GLU A 62 10.58 17.02 10.46
C GLU A 62 9.07 17.17 10.13
N GLY A 63 8.23 17.30 11.15
CA GLY A 63 6.80 17.56 11.00
C GLY A 63 6.53 19.01 10.57
N ILE A 64 5.34 19.23 10.00
CA ILE A 64 4.81 20.58 9.74
C ILE A 64 3.67 20.80 10.74
N SER A 65 3.59 21.99 11.33
CA SER A 65 2.54 22.28 12.30
C SER A 65 1.15 22.26 11.66
N HIS A 66 0.13 21.87 12.43
CA HIS A 66 -1.25 21.86 11.94
C HIS A 66 -1.71 23.25 11.48
N ASP A 67 -1.32 24.31 12.20
CA ASP A 67 -1.73 25.68 11.89
C ASP A 67 -1.15 26.15 10.55
N GLU A 68 0.11 25.84 10.24
CA GLU A 68 0.70 26.16 8.93
C GLU A 68 0.00 25.44 7.78
N VAL A 69 -0.35 24.16 7.98
CA VAL A 69 -1.11 23.39 6.97
C VAL A 69 -2.51 23.97 6.79
N LYS A 70 -3.19 24.34 7.88
CA LYS A 70 -4.53 24.94 7.84
C LYS A 70 -4.52 26.28 7.11
N ASP A 71 -3.55 27.13 7.43
CA ASP A 71 -3.34 28.42 6.77
C ASP A 71 -3.10 28.27 5.26
N TRP A 72 -2.36 27.24 4.86
CA TRP A 72 -2.13 26.93 3.46
C TRP A 72 -3.41 26.45 2.76
N VAL A 73 -4.07 25.41 3.29
CA VAL A 73 -5.28 24.82 2.70
C VAL A 73 -6.42 25.84 2.57
N THR A 74 -6.59 26.71 3.57
CA THR A 74 -7.65 27.75 3.55
C THR A 74 -7.39 28.85 2.51
N SER A 75 -6.15 28.99 2.04
CA SER A 75 -5.79 29.98 1.02
C SER A 75 -6.03 29.50 -0.42
N TRP A 76 -6.31 28.21 -0.62
CA TRP A 76 -6.51 27.63 -1.95
C TRP A 76 -7.69 28.25 -2.70
N GLY A 77 -7.51 28.49 -4.00
CA GLY A 77 -8.55 29.09 -4.84
C GLY A 77 -8.79 30.59 -4.58
N SER A 78 -7.98 31.21 -3.73
CA SER A 78 -7.95 32.65 -3.54
C SER A 78 -6.89 33.30 -4.45
N GLY A 79 -7.05 34.60 -4.74
CA GLY A 79 -6.00 35.37 -5.43
C GLY A 79 -4.72 35.59 -4.62
N LYS A 80 -4.63 35.03 -3.40
CA LYS A 80 -3.48 35.11 -2.49
C LYS A 80 -3.12 33.73 -1.91
N GLU A 81 -3.17 32.71 -2.75
CA GLU A 81 -2.79 31.35 -2.34
C GLU A 81 -1.37 31.31 -1.75
N LYS A 82 -1.23 30.74 -0.56
CA LYS A 82 0.05 30.60 0.15
C LYS A 82 0.86 29.44 -0.45
N PRO A 83 2.20 29.48 -0.40
CA PRO A 83 3.02 28.35 -0.83
C PRO A 83 2.88 27.15 0.13
N PHE A 84 3.20 25.96 -0.38
CA PHE A 84 3.26 24.74 0.44
C PHE A 84 4.19 24.94 1.65
N PRO A 85 3.72 24.67 2.89
CA PRO A 85 4.54 24.81 4.09
C PRO A 85 5.70 23.81 4.06
N LYS A 86 6.90 24.24 4.41
CA LYS A 86 8.10 23.40 4.33
C LYS A 86 8.43 22.82 5.69
N ARG A 87 8.99 21.61 5.69
CA ARG A 87 9.59 21.01 6.89
C ARG A 87 10.78 21.87 7.32
N THR A 88 10.89 22.13 8.62
CA THR A 88 12.04 22.82 9.22
C THR A 88 13.22 21.87 9.34
#